data_AF-A0A5M3N6K4-F1
#
_entry.id   AF-A0A5M3N6K4-F1
#
_cell.length_a   1.000
_cell.length_b   1.000
_cell.length_c   1.000
_cell.angle_alpha   90.00
_cell.angle_beta   90.00
_cell.angle_gamma   90.00
#
_symmetry.space_group_name_H-M   'P 1'
#
loop_
_entity.id
_entity.type
_entity.pdbx_description
1 polymer ?
#
loop_
_entity_poly.entity_id
_entity_poly.type
_entity_poly.pdbx_seq_one_letter_code
_entity_poly.pdbx_strand_id
1 'polypeptide(L)'
;MMDLLAGTMTNKSGGYITRRLHVPQEVWSQGGAKLANVPEKVRVVEVLCSALEEMQQCSAESFGAGNVCSGLALGIGSVGPKEAELWVAKLDELGQVCDSVVASFGKKLGVGEGFVIKKSGVTSWGGKLTRQFDKFTNGKNLDSPVAYVAGLTRLFRNVQLLDEHTKAMLSTPIAPIYAAFPPELRNAAEVKLKRISEFFASVVLTFVIRDLAQLLDKYAKQCEKWLAE
;
A
#
# COMPACT_ATOMS: atom_id res chain seq x y z
N MET A 1 10.24 1.37 4.03
CA MET A 1 9.93 2.79 3.74
C MET A 1 8.50 3.15 4.15
N MET A 2 7.49 2.40 3.69
CA MET A 2 6.08 2.66 4.05
C MET A 2 5.82 2.60 5.56
N ASP A 3 6.43 1.66 6.27
CA ASP A 3 6.39 1.59 7.74
C ASP A 3 6.95 2.85 8.43
N LEU A 4 8.10 3.35 7.97
CA LEU A 4 8.68 4.60 8.48
C LEU A 4 7.76 5.80 8.22
N LEU A 5 7.18 5.89 7.03
CA LEU A 5 6.21 6.95 6.69
C LEU A 5 4.98 6.88 7.58
N ALA A 6 4.41 5.69 7.82
CA ALA A 6 3.30 5.50 8.75
C ALA A 6 3.67 5.99 10.16
N GLY A 7 4.88 5.66 10.63
CA GLY A 7 5.40 6.13 11.91
C GLY A 7 5.40 7.66 12.03
N THR A 8 5.75 8.37 10.94
CA THR A 8 5.72 9.85 10.93
C THR A 8 4.32 10.44 11.03
N MET A 9 3.29 9.69 10.63
CA MET A 9 1.89 10.13 10.73
C MET A 9 1.27 9.82 12.09
N THR A 10 1.72 8.76 12.76
CA THR A 10 1.07 8.24 13.98
C THR A 10 1.75 8.64 15.27
N ASN A 11 3.07 8.79 15.26
CA ASN A 11 3.82 9.16 16.46
C ASN A 11 3.68 10.65 16.73
N LYS A 12 3.39 11.03 17.98
CA LYS A 12 3.20 12.44 18.37
C LYS A 12 4.40 13.33 18.02
N SER A 13 5.61 12.80 18.17
CA SER A 13 6.83 13.52 17.82
C SER A 13 7.16 13.48 16.32
N GLY A 14 6.43 12.70 15.51
CA GLY A 14 6.85 12.33 14.16
C GLY A 14 7.86 11.17 14.13
N GLY A 15 8.65 11.08 13.06
CA GLY A 15 9.62 10.00 12.89
C GLY A 15 10.66 10.23 11.79
N TYR A 16 11.71 9.40 11.79
CA TYR A 16 12.77 9.45 10.78
C TYR A 16 12.44 8.56 9.58
N ILE A 17 12.49 9.13 8.37
CA ILE A 17 12.32 8.38 7.11
C ILE A 17 13.66 8.06 6.43
N THR A 18 14.73 8.74 6.84
CA THR A 18 16.12 8.40 6.52
C THR A 18 16.98 8.59 7.77
N ARG A 19 18.26 8.23 7.72
CA ARG A 19 19.21 8.45 8.83
C ARG A 19 19.36 9.92 9.25
N ARG A 20 18.93 10.87 8.42
CA ARG A 20 19.13 12.31 8.63
C ARG A 20 17.87 13.17 8.47
N LEU A 21 16.75 12.59 8.03
CA LEU A 21 15.52 13.33 7.78
C LEU A 21 14.44 12.90 8.78
N HIS A 22 14.20 13.75 9.76
CA HIS A 22 13.07 13.67 10.68
C HIS A 22 11.87 14.43 10.09
N VAL A 23 10.69 13.82 10.13
CA VAL A 23 9.43 14.44 9.73
C VAL A 23 8.54 14.55 10.97
N PRO A 24 8.29 15.78 11.47
CA PRO A 24 7.31 16.02 12.54
C PRO A 24 5.90 15.59 12.12
N GLN A 25 5.07 15.15 13.07
CA GLN A 25 3.70 14.74 12.77
C GLN A 25 2.86 15.89 12.19
N GLU A 26 3.13 17.10 12.66
CA GLU A 26 2.48 18.34 12.29
C GLU A 26 2.63 18.67 10.81
N VAL A 27 3.65 18.14 10.14
CA VAL A 27 3.81 18.26 8.68
C VAL A 27 2.56 17.72 7.96
N TRP A 28 1.99 16.63 8.46
CA TRP A 28 0.83 15.98 7.87
C TRP A 28 -0.51 16.69 8.20
N SER A 29 -0.59 17.45 9.29
CA SER A 29 -1.84 18.07 9.78
C SER A 29 -1.89 19.59 9.64
N GLN A 30 -0.77 20.28 9.80
CA GLN A 30 -0.64 21.75 9.83
C GLN A 30 0.02 22.31 8.57
N GLY A 31 0.52 21.45 7.68
CA GLY A 31 1.27 21.87 6.50
C GLY A 31 0.51 22.83 5.59
N GLY A 32 -0.84 22.90 5.65
CA GLY A 32 -1.67 23.87 4.93
C GLY A 32 -1.46 23.92 3.41
N ALA A 33 -0.64 23.02 2.85
CA ALA A 33 -0.25 23.02 1.46
C ALA A 33 -1.46 22.60 0.63
N LYS A 34 -1.66 23.29 -0.50
CA LYS A 34 -2.69 22.90 -1.46
C LYS A 34 -2.16 21.73 -2.28
N LEU A 35 -2.33 20.52 -1.75
CA LEU A 35 -1.97 19.30 -2.45
C LEU A 35 -2.85 19.15 -3.70
N ALA A 36 -2.25 18.75 -4.82
CA ALA A 36 -3.00 18.52 -6.06
C ALA A 36 -3.69 17.15 -6.03
N ASN A 37 -4.87 17.06 -6.65
CA ASN A 37 -5.61 15.81 -6.90
C ASN A 37 -5.84 14.96 -5.64
N VAL A 38 -6.08 15.61 -4.49
CA VAL A 38 -6.36 14.93 -3.22
C VAL A 38 -7.55 13.97 -3.33
N PRO A 39 -8.68 14.33 -3.96
CA PRO A 39 -9.81 13.41 -4.11
C PRO A 39 -9.46 12.12 -4.83
N GLU A 40 -8.66 12.19 -5.90
CA GLU A 40 -8.18 11.00 -6.61
C GLU A 40 -7.22 10.16 -5.78
N LYS A 41 -6.29 10.79 -5.06
CA LYS A 41 -5.37 10.06 -4.18
C LYS A 41 -6.13 9.34 -3.08
N VAL A 42 -7.11 10.00 -2.45
CA VAL A 42 -7.97 9.38 -1.44
C VAL A 42 -8.69 8.16 -2.02
N ARG A 43 -9.30 8.28 -3.21
CA ARG A 43 -9.96 7.15 -3.89
C ARG A 43 -8.99 5.99 -4.16
N VAL A 44 -7.79 6.28 -4.66
CA VAL A 44 -6.76 5.26 -4.92
C VAL A 44 -6.35 4.56 -3.63
N VAL A 45 -6.11 5.33 -2.56
CA VAL A 45 -5.76 4.81 -1.25
C VAL A 45 -6.86 3.92 -0.68
N GLU A 46 -8.13 4.31 -0.82
CA GLU A 46 -9.27 3.50 -0.37
C GLU A 46 -9.38 2.17 -1.14
N VAL A 47 -9.29 2.21 -2.47
CA VAL A 47 -9.33 1.01 -3.33
C VAL A 47 -8.21 0.04 -2.94
N LEU A 48 -6.98 0.54 -2.74
CA LEU A 48 -5.85 -0.29 -2.33
C LEU A 48 -6.02 -0.84 -0.91
N CYS A 49 -6.54 -0.04 0.03
CA CYS A 49 -6.83 -0.51 1.37
C CYS A 49 -7.82 -1.67 1.37
N SER A 50 -8.92 -1.56 0.62
CA SER A 50 -9.93 -2.61 0.53
C SER A 50 -9.37 -3.89 -0.11
N ALA A 51 -8.56 -3.77 -1.17
CA ALA A 51 -7.90 -4.93 -1.77
C ALA A 51 -6.92 -5.61 -0.80
N LEU A 52 -6.18 -4.83 -0.01
CA LEU A 52 -5.25 -5.37 1.00
C LEU A 52 -5.98 -5.97 2.21
N GLU A 53 -7.14 -5.46 2.59
CA GLU A 53 -7.99 -6.08 3.64
C GLU A 53 -8.47 -7.46 3.18
N GLU A 54 -8.86 -7.62 1.92
CA GLU A 54 -9.19 -8.94 1.36
C GLU A 54 -7.96 -9.87 1.30
N MET A 55 -6.77 -9.34 1.02
CA MET A 55 -5.51 -10.11 1.08
C MET A 55 -5.21 -10.59 2.51
N GLN A 56 -5.40 -9.74 3.52
CA GLN A 56 -5.22 -10.11 4.93
C GLN A 56 -6.15 -11.26 5.32
N GLN A 57 -7.42 -11.19 4.91
CA GLN A 57 -8.38 -12.26 5.16
C GLN A 57 -7.96 -13.57 4.48
N CYS A 58 -7.57 -13.52 3.20
CA CYS A 58 -7.09 -14.68 2.46
C CYS A 58 -5.82 -15.29 3.10
N SER A 59 -4.89 -14.45 3.54
CA SER A 59 -3.69 -14.88 4.26
C SER A 59 -4.04 -15.58 5.57
N ALA A 60 -4.93 -14.99 6.38
CA ALA A 60 -5.35 -15.57 7.65
C ALA A 60 -6.06 -16.92 7.46
N GLU A 61 -6.88 -17.06 6.42
CA GLU A 61 -7.56 -18.31 6.08
C GLU A 61 -6.59 -19.39 5.58
N SER A 62 -5.58 -18.99 4.80
CA SER A 62 -4.64 -19.93 4.15
C SER A 62 -3.47 -20.35 5.05
N PHE A 63 -3.01 -19.45 5.92
CA PHE A 63 -1.78 -19.62 6.71
C PHE A 63 -1.98 -19.47 8.22
N GLY A 64 -3.18 -19.12 8.67
CA GLY A 64 -3.52 -18.91 10.08
C GLY A 64 -3.30 -17.47 10.55
N ALA A 65 -3.79 -17.16 11.74
CA ALA A 65 -3.71 -15.83 12.35
C ALA A 65 -2.30 -15.48 12.91
N GLY A 66 -1.25 -16.14 12.43
CA GLY A 66 0.12 -16.00 12.91
C GLY A 66 1.03 -15.27 11.92
N ASN A 67 2.20 -14.82 12.41
CA ASN A 67 3.23 -14.27 11.54
C ASN A 67 3.74 -15.36 10.59
N VAL A 68 3.59 -15.11 9.29
CA VAL A 68 3.99 -16.00 8.20
C VAL A 68 5.48 -16.38 8.22
N CYS A 69 6.33 -15.55 8.82
CA CYS A 69 7.77 -15.82 9.00
C CYS A 69 8.05 -16.86 10.09
N SER A 70 7.22 -16.92 11.15
CA SER A 70 7.52 -17.72 12.34
C SER A 70 7.17 -19.20 12.18
N GLY A 71 6.42 -19.57 11.15
CA GLY A 71 5.95 -20.96 10.94
C GLY A 71 4.99 -21.48 12.02
N LEU A 72 4.69 -20.67 13.04
CA LEU A 72 3.74 -20.93 14.11
C LEU A 72 2.34 -20.53 13.66
N ALA A 73 1.85 -21.18 12.60
CA ALA A 73 0.43 -21.14 12.26
C ALA A 73 -0.33 -21.89 13.37
N LEU A 74 -0.79 -21.16 14.39
CA LEU A 74 -1.60 -21.73 15.46
C LEU A 74 -2.92 -22.26 14.87
N GLY A 75 -3.02 -23.57 14.68
CA GLY A 75 -4.31 -24.25 14.49
C GLY A 75 -4.83 -24.42 13.06
N ILE A 76 -4.04 -24.14 12.01
CA ILE A 76 -4.38 -24.52 10.63
C ILE A 76 -3.47 -25.69 10.23
N GLY A 77 -4.03 -26.69 9.52
CA GLY A 77 -3.29 -27.87 9.07
C GLY A 77 -2.08 -27.54 8.18
N SER A 78 -1.39 -28.58 7.70
CA SER A 78 -0.24 -28.42 6.81
C SER A 78 -0.60 -27.57 5.59
N VAL A 79 0.03 -26.40 5.45
CA VAL A 79 -0.07 -25.55 4.25
C VAL A 79 0.27 -26.41 3.03
N GLY A 80 -0.68 -26.56 2.11
CA GLY A 80 -0.58 -27.46 0.97
C GLY A 80 -0.63 -26.73 -0.38
N PRO A 81 -0.64 -27.51 -1.48
CA PRO A 81 -0.75 -26.95 -2.84
C PRO A 81 -2.00 -26.10 -3.05
N LYS A 82 -3.12 -26.47 -2.43
CA LYS A 82 -4.40 -25.76 -2.56
C LYS A 82 -4.33 -24.34 -1.96
N GLU A 83 -3.75 -24.21 -0.76
CA GLU A 83 -3.54 -22.91 -0.10
C GLU A 83 -2.57 -22.05 -0.91
N ALA A 84 -1.54 -22.66 -1.50
CA ALA A 84 -0.61 -21.99 -2.40
C ALA A 84 -1.30 -21.47 -3.68
N GLU A 85 -2.16 -22.26 -4.30
CA GLU A 85 -2.95 -21.86 -5.48
C GLU A 85 -3.87 -20.69 -5.16
N LEU A 86 -4.60 -20.75 -4.04
CA LEU A 86 -5.48 -19.67 -3.57
C LEU A 86 -4.70 -18.38 -3.33
N TRP A 87 -3.54 -18.47 -2.66
CA TRP A 87 -2.69 -17.32 -2.40
C TRP A 87 -2.14 -16.68 -3.69
N VAL A 88 -1.66 -17.49 -4.63
CA VAL A 88 -1.16 -17.01 -5.92
C VAL A 88 -2.27 -16.37 -6.75
N ALA A 89 -3.49 -16.93 -6.72
CA ALA A 89 -4.66 -16.33 -7.36
C ALA A 89 -5.02 -14.98 -6.73
N LYS A 90 -5.01 -14.88 -5.40
CA LYS A 90 -5.29 -13.62 -4.70
C LYS A 90 -4.24 -12.54 -4.96
N LEU A 91 -2.96 -12.91 -5.05
CA LEU A 91 -1.90 -12.00 -5.49
C LEU A 91 -2.12 -11.50 -6.93
N ASP A 92 -2.64 -12.36 -7.83
CA ASP A 92 -2.97 -11.95 -9.19
C ASP A 92 -4.11 -10.91 -9.20
N GLU A 93 -5.17 -11.14 -8.42
CA GLU A 93 -6.27 -10.18 -8.25
C GLU A 93 -5.76 -8.81 -7.76
N LEU A 94 -4.89 -8.79 -6.74
CA LEU A 94 -4.29 -7.54 -6.26
C LEU A 94 -3.45 -6.87 -7.37
N GLY A 95 -2.69 -7.64 -8.14
CA GLY A 95 -1.96 -7.14 -9.30
C GLY A 95 -2.87 -6.47 -10.34
N GLN A 96 -4.05 -7.05 -10.61
CA GLN A 96 -5.03 -6.46 -11.51
C GLN A 96 -5.64 -5.17 -10.95
N VAL A 97 -5.82 -5.05 -9.63
CA VAL A 97 -6.20 -3.79 -8.97
C VAL A 97 -5.13 -2.73 -9.17
N CYS A 98 -3.84 -3.07 -8.99
CA CYS A 98 -2.72 -2.17 -9.24
C CYS A 98 -2.71 -1.64 -10.68
N ASP A 99 -2.85 -2.54 -11.67
CA ASP A 99 -2.92 -2.17 -13.08
C ASP A 99 -4.10 -1.23 -13.37
N SER A 100 -5.26 -1.50 -12.77
CA SER A 100 -6.46 -0.69 -12.91
C SER A 100 -6.30 0.71 -12.33
N VAL A 101 -5.58 0.84 -11.21
CA VAL A 101 -5.21 2.14 -10.64
C VAL A 101 -4.34 2.94 -11.60
N VAL A 102 -3.31 2.32 -12.19
CA VAL A 102 -2.44 2.99 -13.17
C VAL A 102 -3.23 3.42 -14.40
N ALA A 103 -4.07 2.53 -14.94
CA ALA A 103 -4.87 2.83 -16.13
C ALA A 103 -5.86 3.98 -15.90
N SER A 104 -6.48 4.03 -14.71
CA SER A 104 -7.55 4.99 -14.40
C SER A 104 -7.04 6.32 -13.85
N PHE A 105 -5.95 6.29 -13.06
CA PHE A 105 -5.48 7.44 -12.30
C PHE A 105 -4.03 7.83 -12.57
N GLY A 106 -3.25 7.06 -13.33
CA GLY A 106 -1.81 7.30 -13.52
C GLY A 106 -1.49 8.76 -13.88
N LYS A 107 -2.12 9.29 -14.94
CA LYS A 107 -1.96 10.70 -15.35
C LYS A 107 -2.28 11.69 -14.23
N LYS A 108 -3.36 11.46 -13.47
CA LYS A 108 -3.79 12.35 -12.37
C LYS A 108 -2.86 12.26 -11.15
N LEU A 109 -2.26 11.10 -10.91
CA LEU A 109 -1.26 10.91 -9.88
C LEU A 109 0.11 11.50 -10.31
N GLY A 110 0.28 11.81 -11.60
CA GLY A 110 1.56 12.24 -12.16
C GLY A 110 2.57 11.09 -12.22
N VAL A 111 2.08 9.87 -12.46
CA VAL A 111 2.87 8.63 -12.58
C VAL A 111 2.46 7.92 -13.87
N GLY A 112 3.42 7.47 -14.69
CA GLY A 112 3.09 6.74 -15.93
C GLY A 112 3.77 7.17 -17.23
N GLU A 113 4.79 8.05 -17.20
CA GLU A 113 5.57 8.35 -18.41
C GLU A 113 6.50 7.18 -18.86
N GLY A 114 6.62 6.10 -18.07
CA GLY A 114 7.50 4.96 -18.37
C GLY A 114 6.88 3.56 -18.31
N PHE A 115 5.57 3.43 -18.05
CA PHE A 115 4.91 2.12 -18.04
C PHE A 115 4.26 1.83 -19.40
N VAL A 116 4.60 0.70 -20.02
CA VAL A 116 3.90 0.21 -21.21
C VAL A 116 2.46 -0.11 -20.80
N ILE A 117 1.55 0.82 -21.04
CA ILE A 117 0.12 0.62 -20.86
C ILE A 117 -0.33 -0.34 -21.97
N LYS A 118 -0.32 -1.65 -21.69
CA LYS A 118 -1.18 -2.56 -22.45
C LYS A 118 -2.61 -2.09 -22.16
N LYS A 119 -3.29 -1.55 -23.18
CA LYS A 119 -4.71 -1.17 -23.09
C LYS A 119 -5.54 -2.42 -22.80
N SER A 120 -5.66 -2.79 -21.53
CA SER A 120 -6.76 -3.59 -21.03
C SER A 120 -7.88 -2.61 -20.70
N GLY A 121 -9.07 -2.87 -21.25
CA GLY A 121 -10.21 -1.95 -21.21
C GLY A 121 -10.61 -1.56 -19.78
N VAL A 122 -11.26 -0.40 -19.69
CA VAL A 122 -11.78 0.28 -18.48
C VAL A 122 -12.87 -0.53 -17.73
N THR A 123 -12.97 -1.84 -17.94
CA THR A 123 -14.14 -2.65 -17.52
C THR A 123 -13.82 -3.87 -16.66
N SER A 124 -12.59 -4.07 -16.19
CA SER A 124 -12.27 -5.25 -15.36
C SER A 124 -12.05 -4.92 -13.88
N TRP A 125 -12.87 -4.04 -13.33
CA TRP A 125 -13.03 -3.98 -11.87
C TRP A 125 -14.00 -5.12 -11.55
N GLY A 126 -13.54 -6.18 -10.88
CA GLY A 126 -14.42 -7.28 -10.48
C GLY A 126 -15.63 -6.73 -9.71
N GLY A 127 -16.80 -7.36 -9.83
CA GLY A 127 -18.08 -6.79 -9.38
C GLY A 127 -18.15 -6.33 -7.91
N LYS A 128 -17.27 -6.82 -7.02
CA LYS A 128 -17.14 -6.30 -5.65
C LYS A 128 -16.38 -4.97 -5.58
N LEU A 129 -15.25 -4.85 -6.28
CA LEU A 129 -14.43 -3.64 -6.32
C LEU A 129 -15.19 -2.48 -6.98
N THR A 130 -15.97 -2.76 -8.03
CA THR A 130 -16.86 -1.79 -8.70
C THR A 130 -17.95 -1.26 -7.77
N ARG A 131 -18.58 -2.14 -6.97
CA ARG A 131 -19.60 -1.73 -6.00
C ARG A 131 -19.03 -0.91 -4.85
N GLN A 132 -17.82 -1.23 -4.38
CA GLN A 132 -17.12 -0.39 -3.42
C GLN A 132 -16.80 0.97 -4.07
N PHE A 133 -16.29 0.99 -5.30
CA PHE A 133 -16.01 2.22 -6.03
C PHE A 133 -17.22 3.15 -6.14
N ASP A 134 -18.38 2.65 -6.57
CA ASP A 134 -19.62 3.44 -6.69
C ASP A 134 -20.07 4.04 -5.35
N LYS A 135 -19.81 3.33 -4.24
CA LYS A 135 -20.09 3.83 -2.89
C LYS A 135 -19.14 4.98 -2.49
N PHE A 136 -17.90 4.97 -2.97
CA PHE A 136 -16.87 5.96 -2.62
C PHE A 136 -16.83 7.16 -3.56
N THR A 137 -17.27 7.03 -4.81
CA THR A 137 -17.41 8.19 -5.73
C THR A 137 -18.41 9.23 -5.24
N ASN A 138 -19.27 8.88 -4.29
CA ASN A 138 -20.32 9.74 -3.73
C ASN A 138 -20.01 10.31 -2.33
N GLY A 139 -18.78 10.11 -1.82
CA GLY A 139 -18.38 10.53 -0.47
C GLY A 139 -18.15 12.04 -0.35
N LYS A 140 -18.83 12.70 0.60
CA LYS A 140 -18.80 14.17 0.80
C LYS A 140 -17.51 14.75 1.44
N ASN A 141 -16.46 13.95 1.66
CA ASN A 141 -15.26 14.35 2.43
C ASN A 141 -13.91 14.05 1.73
N LEU A 142 -13.90 13.82 0.42
CA LEU A 142 -12.69 13.44 -0.33
C LEU A 142 -11.60 14.53 -0.38
N ASP A 143 -11.91 15.78 -0.06
CA ASP A 143 -10.96 16.90 -0.02
C ASP A 143 -10.32 17.13 1.36
N SER A 144 -10.65 16.31 2.38
CA SER A 144 -10.12 16.51 3.73
C SER A 144 -8.67 15.99 3.85
N PRO A 145 -7.67 16.84 4.20
CA PRO A 145 -6.31 16.38 4.49
C PRO A 145 -6.27 15.31 5.57
N VAL A 146 -7.19 15.38 6.54
CA VAL A 146 -7.34 14.39 7.61
C VAL A 146 -7.73 13.02 7.03
N ALA A 147 -8.68 12.99 6.10
CA ALA A 147 -9.10 11.75 5.45
C ALA A 147 -7.96 11.15 4.61
N TYR A 148 -7.18 11.99 3.92
CA TYR A 148 -6.01 11.55 3.17
C TYR A 148 -4.94 10.92 4.06
N VAL A 149 -4.55 11.59 5.16
CA VAL A 149 -3.52 11.09 6.09
C VAL A 149 -4.01 9.83 6.82
N ALA A 150 -5.27 9.78 7.24
CA ALA A 150 -5.87 8.59 7.84
C ALA A 150 -5.87 7.41 6.85
N GLY A 151 -6.22 7.67 5.59
CA GLY A 151 -6.17 6.70 4.50
C GLY A 151 -4.76 6.15 4.29
N LEU A 152 -3.75 7.03 4.18
CA LEU A 152 -2.35 6.62 4.01
C LEU A 152 -1.83 5.80 5.19
N THR A 153 -2.18 6.21 6.42
CA THR A 153 -1.83 5.46 7.63
C THR A 153 -2.38 4.04 7.57
N ARG A 154 -3.66 3.88 7.20
CA ARG A 154 -4.31 2.57 7.04
C ARG A 154 -3.65 1.77 5.91
N LEU A 155 -3.39 2.39 4.76
CA LEU A 155 -2.76 1.75 3.62
C LEU A 155 -1.37 1.19 3.97
N PHE A 156 -0.54 2.01 4.62
CA PHE A 156 0.82 1.61 4.97
C PHE A 156 0.89 0.58 6.09
N ARG A 157 -0.13 0.50 6.94
CA ARG A 157 -0.29 -0.63 7.87
C ARG A 157 -0.68 -1.89 7.12
N ASN A 158 -1.67 -1.80 6.23
CA ASN A 158 -2.18 -2.98 5.53
C ASN A 158 -1.15 -3.60 4.59
N VAL A 159 -0.32 -2.78 3.94
CA VAL A 159 0.74 -3.25 3.03
C VAL A 159 1.86 -4.01 3.75
N GLN A 160 2.01 -3.87 5.08
CA GLN A 160 3.02 -4.62 5.85
C GLN A 160 2.85 -6.13 5.70
N LEU A 161 1.62 -6.61 5.44
CA LEU A 161 1.37 -8.01 5.11
C LEU A 161 2.26 -8.49 3.94
N LEU A 162 2.36 -7.70 2.88
CA LEU A 162 3.17 -8.06 1.70
C LEU A 162 4.66 -8.12 2.04
N ASP A 163 5.13 -7.22 2.92
CA ASP A 163 6.51 -7.22 3.40
C ASP A 163 6.79 -8.47 4.26
N GLU A 164 5.85 -8.91 5.09
CA GLU A 164 5.96 -10.16 5.87
C GLU A 164 6.06 -11.39 4.96
N HIS A 165 5.18 -11.51 3.97
CA HIS A 165 5.24 -12.60 2.98
C HIS A 165 6.53 -12.58 2.17
N THR A 166 6.97 -11.40 1.74
CA THR A 166 8.24 -11.25 1.00
C THR A 166 9.41 -11.68 1.86
N LYS A 167 9.46 -11.28 3.14
CA LYS A 167 10.50 -11.71 4.09
C LYS A 167 10.47 -13.21 4.34
N ALA A 168 9.30 -13.81 4.54
CA ALA A 168 9.15 -15.25 4.77
C ALA A 168 9.63 -16.08 3.57
N MET A 169 9.40 -15.59 2.36
CA MET A 169 9.85 -16.23 1.12
C MET A 169 11.35 -16.07 0.87
N LEU A 170 11.94 -14.92 1.23
CA LEU A 170 13.36 -14.62 1.05
C LEU A 170 14.24 -15.02 2.24
N SER A 171 13.66 -15.51 3.34
CA SER A 171 14.43 -15.89 4.52
C SER A 171 15.39 -17.04 4.21
N THR A 172 16.48 -17.11 4.97
CA THR A 172 17.44 -18.22 4.88
C THR A 172 17.59 -18.85 6.27
N PRO A 173 17.09 -20.08 6.50
CA PRO A 173 16.33 -20.93 5.55
C PRO A 173 14.96 -20.34 5.20
N ILE A 174 14.39 -20.75 4.05
CA ILE A 174 13.04 -20.33 3.62
C ILE A 174 12.02 -20.69 4.70
N ALA A 175 11.06 -19.80 4.96
CA ALA A 175 10.04 -20.03 5.97
C ALA A 175 9.26 -21.32 5.67
N PRO A 176 8.93 -22.14 6.69
CA PRO A 176 8.29 -23.45 6.49
C PRO A 176 7.03 -23.41 5.60
N ILE A 177 6.22 -22.36 5.71
CA ILE A 177 5.01 -22.19 4.90
C ILE A 177 5.30 -22.13 3.39
N TYR A 178 6.40 -21.47 3.00
CA TYR A 178 6.81 -21.32 1.61
C TYR A 178 7.64 -22.53 1.17
N ALA A 179 8.37 -23.17 2.10
CA ALA A 179 9.09 -24.41 1.83
C ALA A 179 8.13 -25.54 1.42
N ALA A 180 6.89 -25.54 1.92
CA ALA A 180 5.83 -26.48 1.56
C ALA A 180 5.20 -26.22 0.17
N PHE A 181 5.38 -25.04 -0.42
CA PHE A 181 4.79 -24.73 -1.72
C PHE A 181 5.47 -25.53 -2.83
N PRO A 182 4.71 -26.00 -3.84
CA PRO A 182 5.26 -26.44 -5.11
C PRO A 182 6.20 -25.37 -5.70
N PRO A 183 7.35 -25.74 -6.31
CA PRO A 183 8.33 -24.78 -6.82
C PRO A 183 7.73 -23.74 -7.78
N GLU A 184 6.84 -24.17 -8.67
CA GLU A 184 6.17 -23.30 -9.65
C GLU A 184 5.29 -22.24 -8.98
N LEU A 185 4.51 -22.62 -7.96
CA LEU A 185 3.65 -21.68 -7.22
C LEU A 185 4.47 -20.73 -6.36
N ARG A 186 5.59 -21.19 -5.80
CA ARG A 186 6.52 -20.35 -5.06
C ARG A 186 7.14 -19.27 -5.97
N ASN A 187 7.64 -19.66 -7.14
CA ASN A 187 8.17 -18.72 -8.13
C ASN A 187 7.09 -17.74 -8.61
N ALA A 188 5.87 -18.24 -8.87
CA ALA A 188 4.74 -17.40 -9.25
C ALA A 188 4.37 -16.37 -8.16
N ALA A 189 4.41 -16.76 -6.89
CA ALA A 189 4.19 -15.84 -5.76
C ALA A 189 5.30 -14.78 -5.69
N GLU A 190 6.57 -15.18 -5.89
CA GLU A 190 7.72 -14.27 -5.88
C GLU A 190 7.61 -13.18 -6.94
N VAL A 191 7.36 -13.58 -8.19
CA VAL A 191 7.22 -12.64 -9.31
C VAL A 191 6.08 -11.66 -9.08
N LYS A 192 4.94 -12.13 -8.54
CA LYS A 192 3.78 -11.27 -8.26
C LYS A 192 4.04 -10.31 -7.11
N LEU A 193 4.60 -10.78 -5.99
CA LEU A 193 4.97 -9.92 -4.85
C LEU A 193 5.95 -8.83 -5.27
N LYS A 194 6.96 -9.18 -6.09
CA LYS A 194 7.91 -8.20 -6.64
C LYS A 194 7.21 -7.15 -7.50
N ARG A 195 6.34 -7.56 -8.41
CA ARG A 195 5.57 -6.63 -9.28
C ARG A 195 4.69 -5.69 -8.46
N ILE A 196 4.02 -6.19 -7.42
CA ILE A 196 3.20 -5.36 -6.52
C ILE A 196 4.09 -4.37 -5.75
N SER A 197 5.25 -4.82 -5.26
CA SER A 197 6.23 -3.94 -4.60
C SER A 197 6.71 -2.81 -5.52
N GLU A 198 7.01 -3.13 -6.78
CA GLU A 198 7.38 -2.15 -7.81
C GLU A 198 6.26 -1.13 -8.07
N PHE A 199 5.00 -1.56 -8.09
CA PHE A 199 3.84 -0.65 -8.16
C PHE A 199 3.81 0.31 -6.97
N PHE A 200 3.92 -0.19 -5.73
CA PHE A 200 3.92 0.70 -4.56
C PHE A 200 5.08 1.70 -4.59
N ALA A 201 6.27 1.28 -5.06
CA ALA A 201 7.42 2.15 -5.18
C ALA A 201 7.26 3.24 -6.26
N SER A 202 6.74 2.87 -7.43
CA SER A 202 6.67 3.73 -8.62
C SER A 202 5.39 4.55 -8.75
N VAL A 203 4.34 4.19 -8.02
CA VAL A 203 3.03 4.85 -8.06
C VAL A 203 2.76 5.50 -6.72
N VAL A 204 2.61 4.69 -5.67
CA VAL A 204 2.15 5.16 -4.35
C VAL A 204 3.19 6.04 -3.68
N LEU A 205 4.42 5.55 -3.52
CA LEU A 205 5.49 6.32 -2.90
C LEU A 205 5.84 7.56 -3.70
N THR A 206 5.73 7.54 -5.03
CA THR A 206 6.02 8.71 -5.87
C THR A 206 5.11 9.90 -5.54
N PHE A 207 3.78 9.70 -5.48
CA PHE A 207 2.90 10.82 -5.14
C PHE A 207 2.96 11.18 -3.66
N VAL A 208 3.18 10.21 -2.76
CA VAL A 208 3.27 10.48 -1.31
C VAL A 208 4.53 11.27 -0.96
N ILE A 209 5.69 10.92 -1.54
CA ILE A 209 6.95 11.65 -1.30
C ILE A 209 6.89 13.05 -1.89
N ARG A 210 6.25 13.23 -3.06
CA ARG A 210 6.02 14.58 -3.62
C ARG A 210 5.15 15.43 -2.69
N ASP A 211 4.05 14.87 -2.18
CA ASP A 211 3.17 15.58 -1.25
C ASP A 211 3.89 15.90 0.06
N LEU A 212 4.68 14.96 0.58
CA LEU A 212 5.51 15.17 1.77
C LEU A 212 6.51 16.31 1.57
N ALA A 213 7.17 16.38 0.41
CA ALA A 213 8.09 17.48 0.10
C ALA A 213 7.37 18.83 0.09
N GLN A 214 6.16 18.91 -0.47
CA GLN A 214 5.35 20.14 -0.45
C GLN A 214 4.90 20.54 0.96
N LEU A 215 4.51 19.56 1.77
CA LEU A 215 4.12 19.80 3.17
C LEU A 215 5.32 20.27 4.00
N LEU A 216 6.49 19.66 3.81
CA LEU A 216 7.73 20.04 4.50
C LEU A 216 8.17 21.47 4.14
N ASP A 217 8.15 21.83 2.85
CA ASP A 217 8.48 23.20 2.41
C ASP A 217 7.58 24.24 3.07
N LYS A 218 6.27 23.96 3.12
CA LYS A 218 5.33 24.89 3.75
C LYS A 218 5.47 24.92 5.28
N TYR A 219 5.73 23.78 5.92
CA TYR A 219 5.99 23.70 7.35
C TYR A 219 7.25 24.50 7.72
N ALA A 220 8.36 24.35 6.98
CA ALA A 220 9.60 25.08 7.22
C ALA A 220 9.41 26.61 7.15
N LYS A 221 8.72 27.09 6.11
CA LYS A 221 8.37 28.52 5.96
C LYS A 221 7.50 29.05 7.10
N GLN A 222 6.67 28.20 7.69
CA GLN A 222 5.83 28.59 8.82
C GLN A 222 6.67 28.67 10.10
N CYS A 223 7.60 27.75 10.32
CA CYS A 223 8.54 27.80 11.44
C CYS A 223 9.43 29.05 11.39
N GLU A 224 9.90 29.46 10.21
CA GLU A 224 10.67 30.70 10.06
C GLU A 224 9.89 31.92 10.54
N LYS A 225 8.58 31.99 10.26
CA LYS A 225 7.72 33.08 10.75
C LYS A 225 7.56 33.05 12.27
N TRP A 226 7.33 31.86 12.84
CA TRP A 226 7.21 31.71 14.30
C TRP A 226 8.50 32.05 15.06
N LEU A 227 9.66 31.91 14.42
CA LEU A 227 10.94 32.31 15.01
C LEU A 227 11.23 33.80 14.87
N ALA A 228 10.58 34.48 13.92
CA ALA A 228 10.73 35.92 13.69
C ALA A 228 9.78 36.77 14.54
N GLU A 229 8.78 36.13 15.18
CA GLU A 229 7.85 36.71 16.15
C GLU A 229 8.39 36.58 17.58
#